data_AF-A0A1C5FY62-F1
#
_entry.id   AF-A0A1C5FY62-F1
#
_cell.length_a   1.000
_cell.length_b   1.000
_cell.length_c   1.000
_cell.angle_alpha   90.00
_cell.angle_beta   90.00
_cell.angle_gamma   90.00
#
_symmetry.space_group_name_H-M   'P 1'
#
loop_
_entity.id
_entity.type
_entity.pdbx_description
1 polymer ?
#
loop_
_entity_poly.entity_id
_entity_poly.type
_entity_poly.pdbx_seq_one_letter_code
_entity_poly.pdbx_strand_id
1 'polypeptide(L)'
;RAARPRRWWQRPPALPQVFGLRLFPRSGGADELALERALSELSGPGRAAYVLLELEQLGEHETRTLLRTAGVTDARAALEEAESVPDPAGSRDGSLLESAEFDPCSLQARPTDLMRRRQHLRAVLVAVVALVVCGTLLGMPGEGWGPTSAAAPSYARNPSSERALDPDRLTRATPDAWRTASRADFSSWPARGDRVRDTELLRRALAVWARPGRSVRVSATLGTQSGPPSGPPQLLFAGEVDQASVVLLYDGLRVARYAETGEGGAVALDFARLDAADAATSTALVLSRTDGNVRYLTAPWVRHAWVRDLLRPGVAPRPLHRSGDGVTDPVRTVPRLRPCRGWPALQFGSRLVADLGELAPARLTYGAPGAGVRDVAGRAARASWARTGCRLAMMRTRGVRSVNAWRFAAQALPEAGGH
;
A
#
# COMPACT_ATOMS: atom_id res chain seq x y z
N ARG A 1 -86.13 -5.28 28.66
CA ARG A 1 -85.04 -6.17 28.17
C ARG A 1 -83.79 -5.32 27.98
N ALA A 2 -82.67 -5.74 28.57
CA ALA A 2 -81.48 -4.93 28.81
C ALA A 2 -80.84 -4.31 27.55
N ALA A 3 -80.48 -3.02 27.65
CA ALA A 3 -79.73 -2.28 26.64
C ALA A 3 -78.22 -2.54 26.82
N ARG A 4 -77.53 -2.91 25.72
CA ARG A 4 -76.07 -3.00 25.66
C ARG A 4 -75.45 -1.59 25.58
N PRO A 5 -74.29 -1.33 26.21
CA PRO A 5 -73.65 -0.02 26.16
C PRO A 5 -72.94 0.20 24.81
N ARG A 6 -73.05 1.44 24.33
CA ARG A 6 -72.39 1.96 23.12
C ARG A 6 -70.87 1.96 23.28
N ARG A 7 -70.19 1.40 22.28
CA ARG A 7 -68.74 1.52 22.08
C ARG A 7 -68.34 2.99 21.97
N TRP A 8 -67.62 3.49 22.97
CA TRP A 8 -66.67 4.58 22.76
C TRP A 8 -65.52 4.03 21.91
N TRP A 9 -64.81 4.92 21.20
CA TRP A 9 -63.70 4.64 20.28
C TRP A 9 -64.11 4.43 18.81
N GLN A 10 -64.55 5.51 18.16
CA GLN A 10 -64.23 5.71 16.75
C GLN A 10 -63.21 6.85 16.65
N ARG A 11 -61.98 6.51 16.23
CA ARG A 11 -60.96 7.50 15.86
C ARG A 11 -61.31 8.03 14.46
N PRO A 12 -61.21 9.34 14.20
CA PRO A 12 -61.44 9.88 12.86
C PRO A 12 -60.39 9.34 11.87
N PRO A 13 -60.72 9.25 10.56
CA PRO A 13 -59.78 8.81 9.55
C PRO A 13 -58.61 9.81 9.47
N ALA A 14 -57.38 9.29 9.56
CA ALA A 14 -56.18 10.09 9.44
C ALA A 14 -56.03 10.56 7.97
N LEU A 15 -56.52 11.76 7.67
CA LEU A 15 -56.09 12.47 6.48
C LEU A 15 -54.55 12.57 6.51
N PRO A 16 -53.84 12.38 5.39
CA PRO A 16 -52.39 12.49 5.39
C PRO A 16 -52.00 13.92 5.75
N GLN A 17 -51.56 14.13 6.99
CA GLN A 17 -50.92 15.36 7.43
C GLN A 17 -49.54 15.41 6.75
N VAL A 18 -49.42 16.22 5.70
CA VAL A 18 -48.16 16.43 5.00
C VAL A 18 -47.48 17.67 5.53
N PHE A 19 -46.29 17.49 6.13
CA PHE A 19 -45.43 18.59 6.53
C PHE A 19 -44.59 19.05 5.33
N GLY A 20 -44.92 20.23 4.81
CA GLY A 20 -44.14 20.90 3.78
C GLY A 20 -44.38 20.40 2.36
N LEU A 21 -44.74 21.33 1.48
CA LEU A 21 -44.71 21.18 0.04
C LEU A 21 -43.43 21.83 -0.49
N ARG A 22 -42.74 21.18 -1.42
CA ARG A 22 -41.66 21.80 -2.19
C ARG A 22 -42.06 21.85 -3.66
N LEU A 23 -41.79 22.99 -4.28
CA LEU A 23 -41.97 23.21 -5.71
C LEU A 23 -40.72 22.70 -6.44
N PHE A 24 -40.92 21.95 -7.52
CA PHE A 24 -39.87 21.47 -8.40
C PHE A 24 -40.23 21.84 -9.84
N PRO A 25 -39.27 22.24 -10.69
CA PRO A 25 -39.53 22.38 -12.12
C PRO A 25 -40.00 21.03 -12.68
N ARG A 26 -40.87 21.08 -13.69
CA ARG A 26 -41.31 19.88 -14.39
C ARG A 26 -40.09 19.22 -15.04
N SER A 27 -39.87 17.95 -14.77
CA SER A 27 -38.86 17.17 -15.48
C SER A 27 -39.39 16.87 -16.89
N GLY A 28 -38.57 17.16 -17.91
CA GLY A 28 -38.88 16.97 -19.32
C GLY A 28 -39.44 15.61 -19.71
N GLY A 29 -40.29 15.62 -20.74
CA GLY A 29 -40.89 14.43 -21.34
C GLY A 29 -39.92 13.66 -22.24
N ALA A 30 -40.40 12.55 -22.80
CA ALA A 30 -39.61 11.76 -23.76
C ALA A 30 -39.28 12.55 -25.04
N ASP A 31 -40.15 13.48 -25.41
CA ASP A 31 -40.01 14.32 -26.61
C ASP A 31 -38.92 15.39 -26.42
N GLU A 32 -38.77 15.94 -25.20
CA GLU A 32 -37.65 16.83 -24.86
C GLU A 32 -36.30 16.13 -24.99
N LEU A 33 -36.19 14.91 -24.45
CA LEU A 33 -34.95 14.12 -24.57
C LEU A 33 -34.65 13.73 -26.02
N ALA A 34 -35.68 13.45 -26.82
CA ALA A 34 -35.53 13.14 -28.24
C ALA A 34 -35.02 14.36 -29.03
N LEU A 35 -35.58 15.55 -28.76
CA LEU A 35 -35.15 16.80 -29.39
C LEU A 35 -33.74 17.20 -28.94
N GLU A 36 -33.42 17.14 -27.65
CA GLU A 36 -32.08 17.41 -27.13
C GLU A 36 -31.05 16.49 -27.80
N ARG A 37 -31.40 15.20 -27.97
CA ARG A 37 -30.55 14.24 -28.65
C ARG A 37 -30.33 14.63 -30.11
N ALA A 38 -31.38 14.95 -30.87
CA ALA A 38 -31.26 15.35 -32.27
C ALA A 38 -30.42 16.62 -32.45
N LEU A 39 -30.63 17.64 -31.61
CA LEU A 39 -29.85 18.88 -31.66
C LEU A 39 -28.39 18.68 -31.25
N SER A 40 -28.10 17.71 -30.37
CA SER A 40 -26.72 17.37 -29.99
C SER A 40 -25.90 16.81 -31.15
N GLU A 41 -26.56 16.24 -32.16
CA GLU A 41 -25.93 15.64 -33.34
C GLU A 41 -25.66 16.65 -34.46
N LEU A 42 -26.31 17.82 -34.42
CA LEU A 42 -26.06 18.91 -35.37
C LEU A 42 -24.75 19.66 -35.11
N SER A 43 -24.24 20.34 -36.14
CA SER A 43 -23.17 21.31 -35.98
C SER A 43 -23.63 22.54 -35.18
N GLY A 44 -22.68 23.35 -34.69
CA GLY A 44 -22.99 24.62 -34.03
C GLY A 44 -23.84 25.55 -34.92
N PRO A 45 -23.45 25.78 -36.19
CA PRO A 45 -24.27 26.50 -37.16
C PRO A 45 -25.62 25.84 -37.44
N GLY A 46 -25.70 24.51 -37.53
CA GLY A 46 -26.95 23.77 -37.73
C GLY A 46 -27.95 23.97 -36.58
N ARG A 47 -27.49 23.90 -35.32
CA ARG A 47 -28.34 24.25 -34.16
C ARG A 47 -28.82 25.69 -34.19
N ALA A 48 -27.94 26.63 -34.56
CA ALA A 48 -28.31 28.04 -34.67
C ALA A 48 -29.36 28.27 -35.77
N ALA A 49 -29.21 27.60 -36.92
CA ALA A 49 -30.19 27.61 -37.99
C ALA A 49 -31.54 27.05 -37.53
N TYR A 50 -31.54 25.92 -36.80
CA TYR A 50 -32.75 25.32 -36.24
C TYR A 50 -33.50 26.28 -35.30
N VAL A 51 -32.80 26.94 -34.37
CA VAL A 51 -33.43 27.92 -33.46
C VAL A 51 -33.98 29.13 -34.21
N LEU A 52 -33.26 29.67 -35.20
CA LEU A 52 -33.73 30.82 -35.96
C LEU A 52 -34.98 30.51 -36.80
N LEU A 53 -35.12 29.27 -37.27
CA LEU A 53 -36.29 28.81 -38.02
C LEU A 53 -37.46 28.43 -37.10
N GLU A 54 -37.22 27.66 -36.04
CA GLU A 54 -38.29 27.02 -35.24
C GLU A 54 -38.69 27.82 -33.99
N LEU A 55 -37.79 28.63 -33.43
CA LEU A 55 -38.08 29.48 -32.27
C LEU A 55 -38.33 30.94 -32.68
N GLU A 56 -37.45 31.50 -33.50
CA GLU A 56 -37.57 32.90 -33.94
C GLU A 56 -38.45 33.07 -35.19
N GLN A 57 -38.87 31.95 -35.82
CA GLN A 57 -39.77 31.91 -36.99
C GLN A 57 -39.29 32.78 -38.17
N LEU A 58 -37.98 32.90 -38.36
CA LEU A 58 -37.40 33.66 -39.46
C LEU A 58 -37.50 32.87 -40.77
N GLY A 59 -37.65 33.59 -41.89
CA GLY A 59 -37.61 32.95 -43.21
C GLY A 59 -36.19 32.50 -43.56
N GLU A 60 -36.06 31.43 -44.35
CA GLU A 60 -34.75 30.86 -44.70
C GLU A 60 -33.74 31.90 -45.19
N HIS A 61 -34.16 32.83 -46.06
CA HIS A 61 -33.27 33.83 -46.64
C HIS A 61 -32.68 34.77 -45.57
N GLU A 62 -33.50 35.15 -44.60
CA GLU A 62 -33.10 35.98 -43.47
C GLU A 62 -32.14 35.21 -42.56
N THR A 63 -32.46 33.95 -42.26
CA THR A 63 -31.59 33.04 -41.49
C THR A 63 -30.21 32.88 -42.15
N ARG A 64 -30.12 32.64 -43.48
CA ARG A 64 -28.79 32.51 -44.13
C ARG A 64 -28.00 33.81 -44.08
N THR A 65 -28.69 34.95 -44.19
CA THR A 65 -28.07 36.26 -44.12
C THR A 65 -27.48 36.48 -42.73
N LEU A 66 -28.25 36.20 -41.68
CA LEU A 66 -27.84 36.33 -40.29
C LEU A 66 -26.67 35.41 -39.94
N LEU A 67 -26.71 34.15 -40.38
CA LEU A 67 -25.60 33.20 -40.20
C LEU A 67 -24.32 33.65 -40.91
N ARG A 68 -24.42 34.17 -42.15
CA ARG A 68 -23.25 34.71 -42.86
C ARG A 68 -22.67 35.94 -42.17
N THR A 69 -23.52 36.84 -41.69
CA THR A 69 -23.09 38.01 -40.91
C THR A 69 -22.39 37.58 -39.62
N ALA A 70 -22.84 36.49 -39.00
CA ALA A 70 -22.19 35.88 -37.84
C ALA A 70 -20.90 35.11 -38.17
N GLY A 71 -20.48 35.07 -39.44
CA GLY A 71 -19.22 34.46 -39.88
C GLY A 71 -19.32 32.97 -40.25
N VAL A 72 -20.52 32.40 -40.39
CA VAL A 72 -20.70 31.01 -40.83
C VAL A 72 -20.36 30.90 -42.32
N THR A 73 -19.32 30.11 -42.62
CA THR A 73 -18.77 29.98 -43.98
C THR A 73 -19.74 29.28 -44.94
N ASP A 74 -20.43 28.23 -44.50
CA ASP A 74 -21.43 27.52 -45.28
C ASP A 74 -22.80 27.57 -44.59
N ALA A 75 -23.46 28.73 -44.69
CA ALA A 75 -24.79 28.91 -44.14
C ALA A 75 -25.84 28.01 -44.84
N ARG A 76 -25.59 27.52 -46.06
CA ARG A 76 -26.57 26.67 -46.75
C ARG A 76 -26.57 25.26 -46.17
N ALA A 77 -25.39 24.68 -45.96
CA ALA A 77 -25.25 23.40 -45.27
C ALA A 77 -25.85 23.44 -43.86
N ALA A 78 -25.71 24.56 -43.14
CA ALA A 78 -26.33 24.74 -41.82
C ALA A 78 -27.87 24.70 -41.85
N LEU A 79 -28.51 25.23 -42.90
CA LEU A 79 -29.97 25.12 -43.06
C LEU A 79 -30.39 23.70 -43.43
N GLU A 80 -29.65 23.03 -44.33
CA GLU A 80 -29.91 21.64 -44.72
C GLU A 80 -29.77 20.69 -43.52
N GLU A 81 -28.81 20.94 -42.62
CA GLU A 81 -28.67 20.23 -41.34
C GLU A 81 -29.86 20.47 -40.41
N ALA A 82 -30.36 21.71 -40.31
CA ALA A 82 -31.52 22.03 -39.47
C ALA A 82 -32.81 21.35 -39.97
N GLU A 83 -33.03 21.32 -41.29
CA GLU A 83 -34.17 20.64 -41.92
C GLU A 83 -34.12 19.11 -41.73
N SER A 84 -32.92 18.55 -41.50
CA SER A 84 -32.76 17.11 -41.27
C SER A 84 -33.22 16.62 -39.89
N VAL A 85 -33.55 17.54 -38.97
CA VAL A 85 -34.09 17.19 -37.64
C VAL A 85 -35.52 16.68 -37.80
N PRO A 86 -35.80 15.41 -37.47
CA PRO A 86 -37.15 14.88 -37.59
C PRO A 86 -38.07 15.49 -36.53
N ASP A 87 -39.28 15.90 -36.93
CA ASP A 87 -40.33 16.27 -35.98
C ASP A 87 -40.69 15.08 -35.09
N PRO A 88 -40.53 15.18 -33.76
CA PRO A 88 -40.95 14.16 -32.81
C PRO A 88 -42.43 13.82 -32.98
N ALA A 89 -42.74 12.53 -33.02
CA ALA A 89 -44.10 12.01 -33.23
C ALA A 89 -45.01 12.31 -32.02
N GLY A 90 -45.50 13.54 -31.91
CA GLY A 90 -46.34 13.99 -30.80
C GLY A 90 -46.93 15.39 -30.93
N SER A 91 -46.33 16.28 -31.74
CA SER A 91 -46.81 17.66 -31.95
C SER A 91 -47.98 17.72 -32.93
N ARG A 92 -49.18 17.37 -32.47
CA ARG A 92 -50.41 17.90 -33.08
C ARG A 92 -50.60 19.32 -32.56
N ASP A 93 -50.23 20.29 -33.40
CA ASP A 93 -50.42 21.74 -33.26
C ASP A 93 -49.36 22.48 -32.39
N GLY A 94 -48.35 23.07 -33.04
CA GLY A 94 -47.42 24.08 -32.47
C GLY A 94 -45.99 23.60 -32.21
N SER A 95 -45.01 24.48 -32.44
CA SER A 95 -43.56 24.24 -32.25
C SER A 95 -43.30 23.61 -30.89
N LEU A 96 -42.58 22.48 -30.84
CA LEU A 96 -42.29 21.76 -29.59
C LEU A 96 -41.63 22.66 -28.53
N LEU A 97 -40.87 23.66 -28.99
CA LEU A 97 -40.22 24.66 -28.16
C LEU A 97 -41.20 25.58 -27.44
N GLU A 98 -42.45 25.67 -27.90
CA GLU A 98 -43.53 26.44 -27.25
C GLU A 98 -44.39 25.58 -26.30
N SER A 99 -44.10 24.28 -26.19
CA SER A 99 -44.86 23.39 -25.31
C SER A 99 -44.57 23.65 -23.82
N ALA A 100 -45.56 23.36 -22.97
CA ALA A 100 -45.44 23.52 -21.51
C ALA A 100 -44.37 22.61 -20.86
N GLU A 101 -43.72 21.73 -21.64
CA GLU A 101 -42.56 20.96 -21.20
C GLU A 101 -41.29 21.81 -21.16
N PHE A 102 -41.17 22.81 -22.04
CA PHE A 102 -40.07 23.77 -22.10
C PHE A 102 -40.38 25.10 -21.38
N ASP A 103 -41.52 25.21 -20.71
CA ASP A 103 -41.89 26.41 -19.94
C ASP A 103 -41.20 26.43 -18.55
N PRO A 104 -40.21 27.32 -18.34
CA PRO A 104 -39.51 27.43 -17.05
C PRO A 104 -40.42 27.95 -15.93
N CYS A 105 -41.63 28.45 -16.25
CA CYS A 105 -42.61 28.92 -15.28
C CYS A 105 -43.51 27.79 -14.72
N SER A 106 -43.38 26.56 -15.22
CA SER A 106 -44.18 25.43 -14.75
C SER A 106 -43.53 24.71 -13.53
N LEU A 107 -44.15 24.82 -12.36
CA LEU A 107 -43.66 24.22 -11.10
C LEU A 107 -44.65 23.19 -10.51
N GLN A 108 -44.14 22.01 -10.16
CA GLN A 108 -44.88 20.94 -9.49
C GLN A 108 -44.65 20.94 -7.98
N ALA A 109 -45.72 20.95 -7.19
CA ALA A 109 -45.63 20.80 -5.74
C ALA A 109 -45.60 19.32 -5.32
N ARG A 110 -44.57 18.87 -4.62
CA ARG A 110 -44.51 17.52 -4.02
C ARG A 110 -44.34 17.56 -2.49
N PRO A 111 -45.02 16.66 -1.74
CA PRO A 111 -44.86 16.58 -0.29
C PRO A 111 -43.57 15.87 0.11
N THR A 112 -42.86 16.40 1.11
CA THR A 112 -41.49 15.95 1.44
C THR A 112 -41.40 14.82 2.49
N ASP A 113 -42.47 14.55 3.23
CA ASP A 113 -42.40 13.70 4.44
C ASP A 113 -42.78 12.22 4.21
N LEU A 114 -43.53 11.91 3.15
CA LEU A 114 -44.11 10.56 2.97
C LEU A 114 -43.05 9.48 2.71
N MET A 115 -41.97 9.81 1.99
CA MET A 115 -40.89 8.85 1.74
C MET A 115 -40.00 8.66 2.98
N ARG A 116 -39.77 9.73 3.74
CA ARG A 116 -38.91 9.71 4.93
C ARG A 116 -39.52 8.85 6.04
N ARG A 117 -40.83 8.95 6.26
CA ARG A 117 -41.56 8.12 7.24
C ARG A 117 -41.55 6.63 6.89
N ARG A 118 -41.68 6.30 5.60
CA ARG A 118 -41.57 4.90 5.12
C ARG A 118 -40.15 4.35 5.28
N GLN A 119 -39.12 5.17 5.08
CA GLN A 119 -37.73 4.77 5.27
C GLN A 119 -37.39 4.53 6.74
N HIS A 120 -37.87 5.37 7.67
CA HIS A 120 -37.64 5.16 9.10
C HIS A 120 -38.34 3.90 9.62
N LEU A 121 -39.56 3.59 9.15
CA LEU A 121 -40.24 2.33 9.46
C LEU A 121 -39.48 1.10 8.94
N ARG A 122 -38.93 1.18 7.73
CA ARG A 122 -38.07 0.11 7.18
C ARG A 122 -36.75 -0.01 7.95
N ALA A 123 -36.15 1.10 8.38
CA ALA A 123 -34.93 1.10 9.17
C ALA A 123 -35.12 0.45 10.55
N VAL A 124 -36.26 0.69 11.21
CA VAL A 124 -36.61 0.02 12.46
C VAL A 124 -36.77 -1.49 12.25
N LEU A 125 -37.45 -1.90 11.17
CA LEU A 125 -37.60 -3.31 10.83
C LEU A 125 -36.23 -4.00 10.58
N VAL A 126 -35.34 -3.34 9.85
CA VAL A 126 -33.97 -3.82 9.59
C VAL A 126 -33.16 -3.90 10.88
N ALA A 127 -33.29 -2.92 11.78
CA ALA A 127 -32.58 -2.93 13.07
C ALA A 127 -33.06 -4.08 13.98
N VAL A 128 -34.36 -4.38 13.99
CA VAL A 128 -34.90 -5.52 14.74
C VAL A 128 -34.41 -6.84 14.16
N VAL A 129 -34.42 -6.99 12.83
CA VAL A 129 -33.86 -8.17 12.16
C VAL A 129 -32.35 -8.30 12.45
N ALA A 130 -31.60 -7.20 12.40
CA ALA A 130 -30.18 -7.20 12.72
C ALA A 130 -29.91 -7.56 14.18
N LEU A 131 -30.72 -7.11 15.14
CA LEU A 131 -30.61 -7.51 16.55
C LEU A 131 -30.92 -8.99 16.77
N VAL A 132 -31.92 -9.54 16.06
CA VAL A 132 -32.23 -10.98 16.10
C VAL A 132 -31.07 -11.79 15.49
N VAL A 133 -30.51 -11.35 14.36
CA VAL A 133 -29.35 -11.99 13.71
C VAL A 133 -28.07 -11.89 14.54
N CYS A 134 -27.80 -10.74 15.15
CA CYS A 134 -26.66 -10.57 16.05
C CYS A 134 -26.84 -11.39 17.34
N GLY A 135 -28.07 -11.46 17.87
CA GLY A 135 -28.41 -12.27 19.03
C GLY A 135 -28.25 -13.76 18.79
N THR A 136 -28.58 -14.26 17.58
CA THR A 136 -28.33 -15.66 17.20
C THR A 136 -26.85 -15.94 16.92
N LEU A 137 -26.09 -14.99 16.38
CA LEU A 137 -24.65 -15.12 16.15
C LEU A 137 -23.81 -15.12 17.43
N LEU A 138 -24.24 -14.40 18.48
CA LEU A 138 -23.57 -14.38 19.79
C LEU A 138 -23.89 -15.61 20.66
N GLY A 139 -24.95 -16.35 20.34
CA GLY A 139 -25.40 -17.53 21.09
C GLY A 139 -24.89 -18.88 20.58
N MET A 140 -24.18 -18.92 19.45
CA MET A 140 -23.57 -20.16 18.95
C MET A 140 -22.11 -20.29 19.42
N PRO A 141 -21.72 -21.44 20.02
CA PRO A 141 -20.33 -21.67 20.40
C PRO A 141 -19.47 -21.67 19.12
N GLY A 142 -18.39 -20.89 19.17
CA GLY A 142 -17.67 -20.39 18.00
C GLY A 142 -17.29 -21.41 16.93
N GLU A 143 -17.71 -21.10 15.70
CA GLU A 143 -17.04 -21.53 14.47
C GLU A 143 -16.76 -20.28 13.62
N GLY A 144 -15.51 -19.80 13.69
CA GLY A 144 -15.05 -18.67 12.89
C GLY A 144 -14.99 -19.04 11.40
N TRP A 145 -15.56 -18.16 10.56
CA TRP A 145 -15.32 -17.98 9.12
C TRP A 145 -14.83 -19.23 8.36
N GLY A 146 -15.76 -20.09 7.98
CA GLY A 146 -15.47 -21.36 7.31
C GLY A 146 -14.85 -21.22 5.89
N PRO A 147 -14.18 -22.27 5.40
CA PRO A 147 -13.41 -22.32 4.13
C PRO A 147 -14.19 -22.10 2.82
N THR A 148 -15.52 -21.92 2.90
CA THR A 148 -16.46 -21.99 1.77
C THR A 148 -17.07 -20.65 1.37
N SER A 149 -16.60 -19.53 1.91
CA SER A 149 -17.05 -18.19 1.49
C SER A 149 -16.69 -17.89 0.02
N ALA A 150 -17.65 -17.38 -0.75
CA ALA A 150 -17.44 -16.90 -2.12
C ALA A 150 -16.48 -15.70 -2.22
N ALA A 151 -16.16 -15.06 -1.08
CA ALA A 151 -15.15 -14.02 -0.95
C ALA A 151 -13.85 -14.51 -0.28
N ALA A 152 -13.71 -15.81 -0.02
CA ALA A 152 -12.46 -16.38 0.47
C ALA A 152 -11.39 -16.28 -0.63
N PRO A 153 -10.24 -15.62 -0.37
CA PRO A 153 -9.19 -15.48 -1.38
C PRO A 153 -8.68 -16.84 -1.84
N SER A 154 -8.33 -16.96 -3.12
CA SER A 154 -7.88 -18.21 -3.75
C SER A 154 -6.69 -18.90 -3.07
N TYR A 155 -5.84 -18.16 -2.33
CA TYR A 155 -4.73 -18.74 -1.58
C TYR A 155 -5.14 -19.40 -0.26
N ALA A 156 -6.32 -19.09 0.30
CA ALA A 156 -6.83 -19.67 1.55
C ALA A 156 -7.41 -21.09 1.39
N ARG A 157 -7.43 -21.62 0.15
CA ARG A 157 -7.83 -23.01 -0.16
C ARG A 157 -6.66 -23.86 -0.65
N ASN A 158 -5.45 -23.32 -0.65
CA ASN A 158 -4.27 -24.08 -1.06
C ASN A 158 -3.63 -24.73 0.19
N PRO A 159 -3.55 -26.06 0.27
CA PRO A 159 -2.91 -26.77 1.39
C PRO A 159 -1.46 -26.34 1.64
N SER A 160 -0.74 -25.87 0.62
CA SER A 160 0.63 -25.35 0.80
C SER A 160 0.64 -24.02 1.55
N SER A 161 -0.35 -23.16 1.33
CA SER A 161 -0.51 -21.89 2.04
C SER A 161 -0.91 -22.08 3.50
N GLU A 162 -1.79 -23.04 3.78
CA GLU A 162 -2.19 -23.38 5.16
C GLU A 162 -0.99 -23.92 5.95
N ARG A 163 -0.23 -24.84 5.36
CA ARG A 163 1.01 -25.35 5.98
C ARG A 163 2.05 -24.26 6.20
N ALA A 164 2.12 -23.26 5.32
CA ALA A 164 3.04 -22.14 5.47
C ALA A 164 2.69 -21.24 6.67
N LEU A 165 1.45 -21.31 7.16
CA LEU A 165 0.93 -20.53 8.29
C LEU A 165 0.91 -21.31 9.62
N ASP A 166 1.31 -22.58 9.59
CA ASP A 166 1.41 -23.41 10.77
C ASP A 166 2.75 -23.19 11.50
N PRO A 167 2.76 -22.63 12.72
CA PRO A 167 3.98 -22.40 13.49
C PRO A 167 4.75 -23.70 13.84
N ASP A 168 4.06 -24.85 13.87
CA ASP A 168 4.68 -26.14 14.15
C ASP A 168 5.42 -26.70 12.93
N ARG A 169 5.12 -26.18 11.73
CA ARG A 169 5.79 -26.52 10.47
C ARG A 169 7.00 -25.64 10.15
N LEU A 170 7.30 -24.64 10.98
CA LEU A 170 8.49 -23.80 10.82
C LEU A 170 9.76 -24.65 10.78
N THR A 171 10.55 -24.44 9.73
CA THR A 171 11.85 -25.11 9.61
C THR A 171 12.82 -24.53 10.63
N ARG A 172 13.58 -25.39 11.31
CA ARG A 172 14.61 -24.97 12.27
C ARG A 172 15.87 -25.74 11.96
N ALA A 173 16.94 -25.03 11.55
CA ALA A 173 18.24 -25.66 11.39
C ALA A 173 18.75 -26.16 12.75
N THR A 174 19.44 -27.29 12.76
CA THR A 174 20.08 -27.79 13.98
C THR A 174 21.15 -26.79 14.45
N PRO A 175 21.43 -26.70 15.77
CA PRO A 175 22.36 -25.69 16.32
C PRO A 175 23.73 -25.63 15.62
N ASP A 176 24.23 -26.78 15.16
CA ASP A 176 25.54 -26.92 14.52
C ASP A 176 25.46 -27.16 13.00
N ALA A 177 24.29 -27.02 12.36
CA ALA A 177 24.11 -27.24 10.91
C ALA A 177 25.12 -26.46 10.06
N TRP A 178 25.42 -25.22 10.46
CA TRP A 178 26.37 -24.34 9.77
C TRP A 178 27.81 -24.87 9.74
N ARG A 179 28.20 -25.79 10.63
CA ARG A 179 29.56 -26.35 10.68
C ARG A 179 29.82 -27.31 9.52
N THR A 180 28.78 -27.99 9.05
CA THR A 180 28.87 -29.03 8.00
C THR A 180 28.12 -28.63 6.73
N ALA A 181 27.49 -27.44 6.71
CA ALA A 181 26.76 -26.95 5.55
C ALA A 181 27.70 -26.74 4.35
N SER A 182 27.30 -27.26 3.19
CA SER A 182 28.02 -27.01 1.92
C SER A 182 27.96 -25.53 1.51
N ARG A 183 26.90 -24.82 1.93
CA ARG A 183 26.79 -23.37 1.84
C ARG A 183 26.47 -22.80 3.22
N ALA A 184 27.41 -22.02 3.75
CA ALA A 184 27.19 -21.26 4.98
C ALA A 184 26.44 -19.97 4.64
N ASP A 185 25.12 -20.05 4.52
CA ASP A 185 24.21 -18.91 4.31
C ASP A 185 23.08 -18.90 5.36
N PHE A 186 22.04 -18.08 5.16
CA PHE A 186 20.91 -17.97 6.09
C PHE A 186 20.14 -19.29 6.29
N SER A 187 20.15 -20.22 5.33
CA SER A 187 19.50 -21.54 5.48
C SER A 187 20.17 -22.39 6.56
N SER A 188 21.46 -22.15 6.82
CA SER A 188 22.22 -22.87 7.85
C SER A 188 22.13 -22.25 9.25
N TRP A 189 21.43 -21.13 9.41
CA TRP A 189 21.33 -20.44 10.69
C TRP A 189 20.32 -21.14 11.63
N PRO A 190 20.74 -21.52 12.85
CA PRO A 190 19.79 -22.03 13.85
C PRO A 190 18.89 -20.92 14.36
N ALA A 191 17.68 -21.29 14.79
CA ALA A 191 16.77 -20.39 15.48
C ALA A 191 17.37 -19.96 16.83
N ARG A 192 17.41 -18.65 17.12
CA ARG A 192 17.96 -18.07 18.36
C ARG A 192 16.99 -17.08 19.02
N GLY A 193 17.18 -16.80 20.30
CA GLY A 193 16.31 -15.92 21.09
C GLY A 193 15.38 -16.65 22.05
N ASP A 194 14.82 -15.89 23.00
CA ASP A 194 14.04 -16.38 24.14
C ASP A 194 12.59 -16.77 23.79
N ARG A 195 12.08 -16.36 22.62
CA ARG A 195 10.70 -16.61 22.16
C ARG A 195 10.59 -17.60 21.00
N VAL A 196 11.63 -18.39 20.74
CA VAL A 196 11.65 -19.37 19.63
C VAL A 196 10.60 -20.50 19.75
N ARG A 197 10.01 -20.66 20.94
CA ARG A 197 8.92 -21.61 21.26
C ARG A 197 7.59 -20.92 21.55
N ASP A 198 7.50 -19.61 21.40
CA ASP A 198 6.27 -18.85 21.62
C ASP A 198 5.34 -19.04 20.41
N THR A 199 4.55 -20.11 20.43
CA THR A 199 3.67 -20.49 19.31
C THR A 199 2.64 -19.40 19.00
N GLU A 200 2.23 -18.61 19.99
CA GLU A 200 1.26 -17.53 19.80
C GLU A 200 1.88 -16.36 19.01
N LEU A 201 3.08 -15.91 19.41
CA LEU A 201 3.85 -14.90 18.68
C LEU A 201 4.16 -15.37 17.26
N LEU A 202 4.61 -16.62 17.10
CA LEU A 202 4.95 -17.18 15.79
C LEU A 202 3.71 -17.27 14.87
N ARG A 203 2.55 -17.67 15.40
CA ARG A 203 1.30 -17.68 14.66
C ARG A 203 0.88 -16.27 14.22
N ARG A 204 0.98 -15.27 15.10
CA ARG A 204 0.71 -13.86 14.75
C ARG A 204 1.64 -13.37 13.65
N ALA A 205 2.95 -13.61 13.78
CA ALA A 205 3.94 -13.21 12.78
C ALA A 205 3.66 -13.83 11.40
N LEU A 206 3.30 -15.12 11.34
CA LEU A 206 2.93 -15.81 10.11
C LEU A 206 1.62 -15.26 9.51
N ALA A 207 0.60 -15.04 10.33
CA ALA A 207 -0.67 -14.47 9.90
C ALA A 207 -0.49 -13.07 9.31
N VAL A 208 0.32 -12.22 9.97
CA VAL A 208 0.64 -10.87 9.50
C VAL A 208 1.47 -10.91 8.23
N TRP A 209 2.40 -11.85 8.07
CA TRP A 209 3.11 -12.02 6.80
C TRP A 209 2.14 -12.37 5.66
N ALA A 210 1.26 -13.37 5.84
CA ALA A 210 0.35 -13.73 4.74
C ALA A 210 -0.69 -12.66 4.43
N ARG A 211 -1.17 -11.94 5.44
CA ARG A 211 -2.20 -10.91 5.27
C ARG A 211 -1.98 -9.77 6.27
N PRO A 212 -1.12 -8.79 5.94
CA PRO A 212 -0.92 -7.65 6.80
C PRO A 212 -2.23 -6.85 6.91
N GLY A 213 -2.65 -6.58 8.15
CA GLY A 213 -3.81 -5.72 8.42
C GLY A 213 -3.51 -4.26 8.05
N ARG A 214 -4.56 -3.43 7.97
CA ARG A 214 -4.43 -2.00 7.63
C ARG A 214 -3.54 -1.19 8.59
N SER A 215 -3.43 -1.63 9.84
CA SER A 215 -2.58 -1.02 10.86
C SER A 215 -1.12 -1.48 10.82
N VAL A 216 -0.80 -2.50 10.02
CA VAL A 216 0.57 -3.03 9.90
C VAL A 216 1.36 -2.16 8.94
N ARG A 217 2.48 -1.62 9.42
CA ARG A 217 3.42 -0.91 8.56
C ARG A 217 4.25 -1.93 7.78
N VAL A 218 3.94 -2.07 6.49
CA VAL A 218 4.70 -2.95 5.58
C VAL A 218 5.78 -2.16 4.87
N SER A 219 7.01 -2.66 4.87
CA SER A 219 8.11 -2.12 4.07
C SER A 219 8.84 -3.24 3.32
N ALA A 220 9.42 -2.92 2.16
CA ALA A 220 10.20 -3.88 1.39
C ALA A 220 11.40 -3.19 0.76
N THR A 221 12.58 -3.81 0.88
CA THR A 221 13.75 -3.45 0.08
C THR A 221 13.37 -3.47 -1.40
N LEU A 222 13.86 -2.49 -2.17
CA LEU A 222 13.56 -2.36 -3.60
C LEU A 222 13.75 -3.69 -4.36
N GLY A 223 12.76 -4.09 -5.15
CA GLY A 223 12.76 -5.35 -5.90
C GLY A 223 12.45 -6.61 -5.08
N THR A 224 12.07 -6.46 -3.80
CA THR A 224 11.61 -7.57 -2.95
C THR A 224 10.09 -7.68 -3.00
N GLN A 225 9.58 -8.88 -3.25
CA GLN A 225 8.14 -9.14 -3.17
C GLN A 225 7.67 -9.07 -1.70
N SER A 226 6.46 -8.57 -1.46
CA SER A 226 5.82 -8.49 -0.13
C SER A 226 4.68 -9.49 0.07
N GLY A 227 4.45 -10.39 -0.90
CA GLY A 227 3.41 -11.41 -0.84
C GLY A 227 3.66 -12.48 0.24
N PRO A 228 2.70 -13.39 0.45
CA PRO A 228 2.79 -14.47 1.45
C PRO A 228 4.02 -15.37 1.21
N PRO A 229 4.47 -16.11 2.24
CA PRO A 229 5.55 -17.09 2.07
C PRO A 229 5.12 -18.20 1.11
N SER A 230 6.06 -18.70 0.31
CA SER A 230 5.80 -19.77 -0.68
C SER A 230 5.66 -21.17 -0.07
N GLY A 231 6.02 -21.33 1.20
CA GLY A 231 5.98 -22.56 1.98
C GLY A 231 6.36 -22.28 3.44
N PRO A 232 6.44 -23.31 4.29
CA PRO A 232 6.81 -23.13 5.69
C PRO A 232 8.19 -22.46 5.82
N PRO A 233 8.28 -21.21 6.33
CA PRO A 233 9.54 -20.52 6.39
C PRO A 233 10.44 -21.10 7.50
N GLN A 234 11.73 -20.84 7.39
CA GLN A 234 12.71 -21.11 8.43
C GLN A 234 12.69 -20.02 9.50
N LEU A 235 12.66 -20.43 10.76
CA LEU A 235 12.82 -19.51 11.89
C LEU A 235 14.31 -19.21 12.11
N LEU A 236 14.68 -17.93 12.02
CA LEU A 236 16.04 -17.46 12.30
C LEU A 236 16.17 -16.87 13.71
N PHE A 237 15.13 -16.15 14.16
CA PHE A 237 15.12 -15.52 15.48
C PHE A 237 13.71 -15.27 15.96
N ALA A 238 13.48 -15.41 17.27
CA ALA A 238 12.31 -14.86 17.94
C ALA A 238 12.69 -14.45 19.37
N GLY A 239 12.46 -13.19 19.72
CA GLY A 239 12.79 -12.69 21.05
C GLY A 239 12.50 -11.21 21.27
N GLU A 240 12.66 -10.76 22.51
CA GLU A 240 12.48 -9.35 22.88
C GLU A 240 13.71 -8.51 22.53
N VAL A 241 13.51 -7.42 21.77
CA VAL A 241 14.56 -6.47 21.40
C VAL A 241 14.00 -5.06 21.46
N ASP A 242 14.60 -4.19 22.28
CA ASP A 242 14.16 -2.79 22.41
C ASP A 242 12.68 -2.61 22.76
N GLN A 243 12.16 -3.42 23.68
CA GLN A 243 10.74 -3.42 24.10
C GLN A 243 9.76 -3.84 22.99
N ALA A 244 10.26 -4.52 21.95
CA ALA A 244 9.45 -5.12 20.91
C ALA A 244 9.72 -6.62 20.78
N SER A 245 8.66 -7.40 20.61
CA SER A 245 8.77 -8.80 20.21
C SER A 245 9.12 -8.85 18.73
N VAL A 246 10.27 -9.44 18.41
CA VAL A 246 10.83 -9.49 17.05
C VAL A 246 10.92 -10.92 16.57
N VAL A 247 10.44 -11.21 15.36
CA VAL A 247 10.59 -12.51 14.68
C VAL A 247 11.25 -12.31 13.32
N LEU A 248 12.29 -13.09 13.03
CA LEU A 248 12.92 -13.18 11.71
C LEU A 248 12.62 -14.55 11.08
N LEU A 249 11.96 -14.52 9.92
CA LEU A 249 11.60 -15.71 9.16
C LEU A 249 12.23 -15.64 7.76
N TYR A 250 12.70 -16.77 7.23
CA TYR A 250 13.36 -16.86 5.93
C TYR A 250 12.68 -17.90 5.05
N ASP A 251 12.24 -17.53 3.85
CA ASP A 251 11.52 -18.43 2.93
C ASP A 251 12.43 -19.09 1.87
N GLY A 252 13.75 -18.94 1.99
CA GLY A 252 14.72 -19.40 0.99
C GLY A 252 15.14 -18.34 -0.02
N LEU A 253 14.38 -17.24 -0.16
CA LEU A 253 14.70 -16.15 -1.09
C LEU A 253 14.79 -14.78 -0.39
N ARG A 254 13.97 -14.55 0.63
CA ARG A 254 13.89 -13.29 1.38
C ARG A 254 13.68 -13.54 2.86
N VAL A 255 14.08 -12.57 3.66
CA VAL A 255 13.71 -12.50 5.08
C VAL A 255 12.48 -11.62 5.24
N ALA A 256 11.59 -12.05 6.12
CA ALA A 256 10.52 -11.24 6.70
C ALA A 256 10.87 -10.97 8.17
N ARG A 257 10.89 -9.69 8.53
CA ARG A 257 11.06 -9.23 9.90
C ARG A 257 9.71 -8.73 10.41
N TYR A 258 9.17 -9.46 11.37
CA TYR A 258 8.01 -9.03 12.16
C TYR A 258 8.49 -8.34 13.44
N ALA A 259 7.88 -7.22 13.79
CA ALA A 259 8.09 -6.56 15.07
C ALA A 259 6.76 -5.98 15.59
N GLU A 260 6.40 -6.31 16.82
CA GLU A 260 5.23 -5.76 17.52
C GLU A 260 5.65 -5.16 18.87
N THR A 261 5.07 -4.03 19.24
CA THR A 261 5.27 -3.42 20.56
C THR A 261 4.03 -3.68 21.42
N GLY A 262 4.08 -4.63 22.36
CA GLY A 262 2.98 -4.90 23.29
C GLY A 262 1.58 -5.11 22.66
N GLU A 263 0.56 -5.28 23.50
CA GLU A 263 -0.82 -5.34 23.00
C GLU A 263 -1.28 -3.98 22.47
N GLY A 264 -1.83 -3.97 21.25
CA GLY A 264 -2.39 -2.76 20.62
C GLY A 264 -1.37 -1.74 20.12
N GLY A 265 -0.07 -2.00 20.23
CA GLY A 265 0.96 -1.10 19.74
C GLY A 265 1.28 -1.25 18.25
N ALA A 266 2.36 -0.60 17.82
CA ALA A 266 2.75 -0.58 16.43
C ALA A 266 3.26 -1.94 15.96
N VAL A 267 2.76 -2.40 14.82
CA VAL A 267 3.22 -3.63 14.15
C VAL A 267 3.92 -3.25 12.86
N ALA A 268 5.11 -3.79 12.65
CA ALA A 268 5.89 -3.62 11.44
C ALA A 268 6.23 -4.97 10.80
N LEU A 269 6.18 -4.99 9.47
CA LEU A 269 6.56 -6.13 8.65
C LEU A 269 7.50 -5.64 7.55
N ASP A 270 8.78 -5.98 7.68
CA ASP A 270 9.81 -5.54 6.75
C ASP A 270 10.32 -6.73 5.93
N PHE A 271 10.48 -6.53 4.62
CA PHE A 271 10.98 -7.55 3.69
C PHE A 271 12.33 -7.16 3.09
N ALA A 272 13.24 -8.12 3.02
CA ALA A 272 14.48 -7.95 2.25
C ALA A 272 14.86 -9.23 1.51
N ARG A 273 15.18 -9.08 0.22
CA ARG A 273 15.71 -10.15 -0.60
C ARG A 273 17.12 -10.55 -0.12
N LEU A 274 17.33 -11.85 0.06
CA LEU A 274 18.57 -12.47 0.55
C LEU A 274 19.05 -13.63 -0.35
N ASP A 275 18.54 -13.72 -1.58
CA ASP A 275 18.93 -14.76 -2.52
C ASP A 275 20.41 -14.66 -2.91
N ALA A 276 20.96 -15.78 -3.38
CA ALA A 276 22.37 -15.93 -3.73
C ALA A 276 23.36 -15.49 -2.62
N ALA A 277 22.91 -15.47 -1.36
CA ALA A 277 23.77 -15.15 -0.25
C ALA A 277 24.75 -16.30 0.02
N ASP A 278 25.95 -15.93 0.43
CA ASP A 278 27.03 -16.82 0.82
C ASP A 278 27.52 -16.47 2.22
N ALA A 279 28.57 -17.13 2.70
CA ALA A 279 29.15 -16.84 4.02
C ALA A 279 29.65 -15.40 4.17
N ALA A 280 29.99 -14.76 3.04
CA ALA A 280 30.54 -13.41 3.04
C ALA A 280 29.45 -12.33 3.11
N THR A 281 28.24 -12.63 2.63
CA THR A 281 27.09 -11.72 2.61
C THR A 281 26.03 -12.06 3.66
N SER A 282 26.07 -13.27 4.22
CA SER A 282 25.22 -13.73 5.32
C SER A 282 25.86 -13.47 6.68
N THR A 283 26.23 -12.22 6.98
CA THR A 283 27.00 -11.88 8.19
C THR A 283 26.14 -11.37 9.34
N ALA A 284 25.08 -10.63 9.05
CA ALA A 284 24.18 -10.07 10.06
C ALA A 284 22.81 -9.70 9.46
N LEU A 285 21.80 -9.59 10.32
CA LEU A 285 20.45 -9.08 10.03
C LEU A 285 20.03 -8.07 11.09
N VAL A 286 19.27 -7.05 10.70
CA VAL A 286 18.77 -6.01 11.61
C VAL A 286 17.64 -6.55 12.48
N LEU A 287 17.81 -6.41 13.80
CA LEU A 287 16.86 -6.80 14.83
C LEU A 287 16.07 -5.64 15.45
N SER A 288 16.54 -4.40 15.35
CA SER A 288 15.77 -3.25 15.78
C SER A 288 16.41 -1.97 15.24
N ARG A 289 15.60 -0.93 15.07
CA ARG A 289 16.04 0.44 14.77
C ARG A 289 15.28 1.39 15.69
N THR A 290 15.90 1.80 16.79
CA THR A 290 15.27 2.64 17.83
C THR A 290 16.23 3.74 18.27
N ASP A 291 15.75 4.98 18.38
CA ASP A 291 16.52 6.15 18.85
C ASP A 291 17.87 6.36 18.15
N GLY A 292 17.91 6.12 16.84
CA GLY A 292 19.12 6.25 16.04
C GLY A 292 20.14 5.14 16.29
N ASN A 293 19.79 4.07 17.00
CA ASN A 293 20.60 2.88 17.20
C ASN A 293 20.03 1.68 16.46
N VAL A 294 20.90 0.71 16.18
CA VAL A 294 20.55 -0.54 15.51
C VAL A 294 21.16 -1.70 16.26
N ARG A 295 20.37 -2.73 16.47
CA ARG A 295 20.85 -4.03 16.95
C ARG A 295 20.81 -5.03 15.81
N TYR A 296 21.78 -5.93 15.79
CA TYR A 296 21.91 -6.93 14.73
C TYR A 296 21.91 -8.34 15.32
N LEU A 297 21.25 -9.26 14.64
CA LEU A 297 21.52 -10.69 14.76
C LEU A 297 22.72 -11.02 13.89
N THR A 298 23.79 -11.49 14.50
CA THR A 298 24.99 -11.94 13.76
C THR A 298 24.88 -13.41 13.34
N ALA A 299 25.64 -13.79 12.31
CA ALA A 299 25.73 -15.17 11.87
C ALA A 299 26.30 -16.10 12.96
N PRO A 300 25.94 -17.39 12.98
CA PRO A 300 26.35 -18.31 14.06
C PRO A 300 27.87 -18.54 14.13
N TRP A 301 28.60 -18.40 13.03
CA TRP A 301 30.07 -18.50 12.99
C TRP A 301 30.80 -17.23 13.45
N VAL A 302 30.08 -16.12 13.66
CA VAL A 302 30.68 -14.88 14.19
C VAL A 302 30.95 -15.08 15.68
N ARG A 303 32.23 -15.13 16.05
CA ARG A 303 32.65 -15.21 17.46
C ARG A 303 32.80 -13.85 18.12
N HIS A 304 33.30 -12.88 17.35
CA HIS A 304 33.61 -11.54 17.83
C HIS A 304 33.14 -10.51 16.82
N ALA A 305 32.67 -9.37 17.33
CA ALA A 305 32.24 -8.23 16.55
C ALA A 305 32.93 -6.97 17.04
N TRP A 306 33.16 -6.04 16.12
CA TRP A 306 33.69 -4.73 16.45
C TRP A 306 33.00 -3.65 15.63
N VAL A 307 33.06 -2.41 16.11
CA VAL A 307 32.66 -1.22 15.35
C VAL A 307 33.90 -0.44 14.93
N ARG A 308 34.02 -0.18 13.64
CA ARG A 308 35.07 0.65 13.04
C ARG A 308 34.45 1.90 12.44
N ASP A 309 35.01 3.08 12.73
CA ASP A 309 34.71 4.28 11.97
C ASP A 309 35.52 4.27 10.66
N LEU A 310 34.84 4.23 9.51
CA LEU A 310 35.50 4.21 8.21
C LEU A 310 36.38 5.43 7.98
N LEU A 311 36.00 6.59 8.53
CA LEU A 311 36.71 7.85 8.35
C LEU A 311 38.00 7.94 9.18
N ARG A 312 38.22 6.99 10.10
CA ARG A 312 39.40 6.94 10.98
C ARG A 312 40.18 5.64 10.73
N PRO A 313 40.88 5.51 9.58
CA PRO A 313 41.47 4.23 9.16
C PRO A 313 42.61 3.76 10.08
N GLY A 314 43.30 4.69 10.75
CA GLY A 314 44.37 4.40 11.71
C GLY A 314 43.89 4.03 13.12
N VAL A 315 42.62 4.30 13.46
CA VAL A 315 42.08 3.97 14.78
C VAL A 315 41.70 2.49 14.83
N ALA A 316 42.02 1.83 15.95
CA ALA A 316 41.64 0.43 16.18
C ALA A 316 40.10 0.30 16.31
N PRO A 317 39.51 -0.83 15.87
CA PRO A 317 38.07 -1.01 15.98
C PRO A 317 37.70 -1.27 17.45
N ARG A 318 36.54 -0.76 17.89
CA ARG A 318 36.07 -0.93 19.28
C ARG A 318 35.31 -2.24 19.41
N PRO A 319 35.57 -3.06 20.45
CA PRO A 319 34.78 -4.27 20.70
C PRO A 319 33.28 -3.97 20.75
N LEU A 320 32.48 -4.85 20.13
CA LEU A 320 31.03 -4.81 20.19
C LEU A 320 30.56 -6.09 20.87
N HIS A 321 29.96 -5.93 22.05
CA HIS A 321 29.41 -7.06 22.78
C HIS A 321 28.25 -7.70 22.01
N ARG A 322 28.08 -9.01 22.25
CA ARG A 322 27.01 -9.83 21.69
C ARG A 322 26.47 -10.74 22.78
N SER A 323 25.15 -10.86 22.84
CA SER A 323 24.49 -11.86 23.69
C SER A 323 24.84 -13.29 23.26
N GLY A 324 24.48 -14.27 24.10
CA GLY A 324 24.61 -15.69 23.75
C GLY A 324 23.86 -16.09 22.47
N ASP A 325 22.75 -15.41 22.18
CA ASP A 325 21.97 -15.58 20.95
C ASP A 325 22.59 -14.87 19.71
N GLY A 326 23.71 -14.17 19.90
CA GLY A 326 24.39 -13.43 18.84
C GLY A 326 23.77 -12.09 18.50
N VAL A 327 22.94 -11.53 19.38
CA VAL A 327 22.39 -10.16 19.26
C VAL A 327 23.45 -9.16 19.70
N THR A 328 23.76 -8.15 18.89
CA THR A 328 24.72 -7.13 19.26
C THR A 328 24.14 -6.12 20.25
N ASP A 329 25.02 -5.50 21.03
CA ASP A 329 24.76 -4.20 21.65
C ASP A 329 24.34 -3.15 20.59
N PRO A 330 23.65 -2.07 21.00
CA PRO A 330 23.22 -1.02 20.08
C PRO A 330 24.41 -0.33 19.39
N VAL A 331 24.33 -0.23 18.07
CA VAL A 331 25.28 0.50 17.24
C VAL A 331 24.62 1.75 16.71
N ARG A 332 25.24 2.91 16.91
CA ARG A 332 24.74 4.18 16.38
C ARG A 332 24.65 4.12 14.86
N THR A 333 23.50 4.49 14.32
CA THR A 333 23.36 4.79 12.89
C THR A 333 24.07 6.09 12.57
N VAL A 334 24.51 6.24 11.32
CA VAL A 334 24.96 7.54 10.82
C VAL A 334 23.74 8.46 10.80
N PRO A 335 23.76 9.59 11.55
CA PRO A 335 22.70 10.59 11.46
C PRO A 335 22.57 11.07 10.03
N ARG A 336 21.36 11.45 9.60
CA ARG A 336 21.14 12.09 8.28
C ARG A 336 21.82 13.48 8.14
N LEU A 337 22.54 13.93 9.16
CA LEU A 337 23.09 15.27 9.27
C LEU A 337 24.36 15.44 8.42
N ARG A 338 24.41 16.56 7.69
CA ARG A 338 25.64 17.09 7.09
C ARG A 338 26.29 18.07 8.08
N PRO A 339 27.63 18.12 8.16
CA PRO A 339 28.60 17.31 7.42
C PRO A 339 28.75 15.89 7.99
N CYS A 340 29.13 14.94 7.14
CA CYS A 340 29.46 13.57 7.53
C CYS A 340 30.74 13.57 8.37
N ARG A 341 30.63 13.22 9.66
CA ARG A 341 31.75 13.23 10.63
C ARG A 341 32.28 11.83 10.99
N GLY A 342 31.62 10.79 10.51
CA GLY A 342 32.00 9.40 10.75
C GLY A 342 31.03 8.45 10.09
N TRP A 343 31.48 7.22 9.86
CA TRP A 343 30.63 6.13 9.37
C TRP A 343 30.95 4.85 10.14
N PRO A 344 30.14 4.47 11.15
CA PRO A 344 30.31 3.19 11.82
C PRO A 344 30.00 2.03 10.85
N ALA A 345 30.95 1.11 10.75
CA ALA A 345 30.83 -0.16 10.07
C ALA A 345 31.09 -1.30 11.05
N LEU A 346 30.33 -2.38 10.92
CA LEU A 346 30.53 -3.59 11.71
C LEU A 346 31.66 -4.40 11.09
N GLN A 347 32.57 -4.88 11.94
CA GLN A 347 33.68 -5.72 11.54
C GLN A 347 33.51 -7.13 12.14
N PHE A 348 33.59 -8.15 11.29
CA PHE A 348 33.51 -9.57 11.64
C PHE A 348 34.72 -10.30 11.06
N GLY A 349 35.81 -10.40 11.84
CA GLY A 349 37.10 -10.84 11.35
C GLY A 349 37.69 -9.85 10.33
N SER A 350 37.97 -10.30 9.12
CA SER A 350 38.40 -9.45 7.99
C SER A 350 37.25 -8.69 7.32
N ARG A 351 36.01 -9.17 7.47
CA ARG A 351 34.84 -8.64 6.76
C ARG A 351 34.37 -7.36 7.42
N LEU A 352 34.00 -6.39 6.59
CA LEU A 352 33.47 -5.10 7.01
C LEU A 352 32.10 -4.91 6.35
N VAL A 353 31.09 -4.54 7.11
CA VAL A 353 29.74 -4.30 6.59
C VAL A 353 29.21 -2.95 7.06
N ALA A 354 28.46 -2.27 6.20
CA ALA A 354 27.88 -0.96 6.46
C ALA A 354 26.36 -1.03 6.48
N ASP A 355 25.77 -0.28 7.41
CA ASP A 355 24.33 -0.10 7.43
C ASP A 355 23.89 0.95 6.40
N LEU A 356 23.21 0.51 5.35
CA LEU A 356 22.63 1.37 4.32
C LEU A 356 21.11 1.57 4.49
N GLY A 357 20.55 1.19 5.64
CA GLY A 357 19.12 1.27 5.93
C GLY A 357 18.30 0.05 5.53
N GLU A 358 18.95 -1.00 5.02
CA GLU A 358 18.31 -2.28 4.66
C GLU A 358 18.28 -3.25 5.86
N LEU A 359 17.54 -4.37 5.76
CA LEU A 359 17.55 -5.41 6.80
C LEU A 359 18.88 -6.16 6.90
N ALA A 360 19.60 -6.31 5.79
CA ALA A 360 20.94 -6.87 5.79
C ALA A 360 21.94 -5.75 5.45
N PRO A 361 23.01 -5.59 6.25
CA PRO A 361 24.03 -4.58 5.98
C PRO A 361 24.83 -4.95 4.71
N ALA A 362 25.31 -3.93 4.02
CA ALA A 362 26.06 -4.09 2.78
C ALA A 362 27.51 -4.48 3.07
N ARG A 363 28.03 -5.52 2.41
CA ARG A 363 29.44 -5.90 2.49
C ARG A 363 30.31 -4.85 1.80
N LEU A 364 31.30 -4.34 2.51
CA LEU A 364 32.32 -3.45 1.94
C LEU A 364 33.51 -4.28 1.46
N THR A 365 33.94 -4.02 0.24
CA THR A 365 35.09 -4.69 -0.38
C THR A 365 36.05 -3.68 -1.01
N TYR A 366 37.23 -4.15 -1.38
CA TYR A 366 38.25 -3.36 -2.04
C TYR A 366 39.00 -4.17 -3.10
N GLY A 367 39.28 -3.55 -4.25
CA GLY A 367 40.08 -4.13 -5.33
C GLY A 367 39.47 -3.92 -6.70
N ALA A 368 40.30 -3.88 -7.75
CA ALA A 368 39.83 -3.68 -9.11
C ALA A 368 38.94 -4.86 -9.56
N PRO A 369 37.82 -4.59 -10.26
CA PRO A 369 37.01 -5.62 -10.90
C PRO A 369 37.88 -6.54 -11.77
N GLY A 370 37.65 -7.85 -11.73
CA GLY A 370 38.43 -8.84 -12.49
C GLY A 370 39.82 -9.18 -11.93
N ALA A 371 40.40 -8.35 -11.05
CA ALA A 371 41.74 -8.54 -10.48
C ALA A 371 41.73 -8.99 -9.00
N GLY A 372 40.60 -9.51 -8.53
CA GLY A 372 40.43 -10.04 -7.17
C GLY A 372 39.92 -9.00 -6.16
N VAL A 373 38.59 -8.94 -6.02
CA VAL A 373 37.89 -8.18 -4.98
C VAL A 373 38.11 -8.85 -3.62
N ARG A 374 38.53 -8.07 -2.62
CA ARG A 374 38.94 -8.57 -1.30
C ARG A 374 38.25 -7.83 -0.16
N ASP A 375 38.36 -8.39 1.03
CA ASP A 375 37.92 -7.76 2.28
C ASP A 375 38.75 -6.51 2.62
N VAL A 376 38.17 -5.60 3.40
CA VAL A 376 38.78 -4.32 3.82
C VAL A 376 39.73 -4.53 5.02
N ALA A 377 40.75 -5.36 4.86
CA ALA A 377 41.70 -5.68 5.93
C ALA A 377 42.95 -4.80 5.92
N GLY A 378 43.50 -4.46 4.75
CA GLY A 378 44.78 -3.77 4.60
C GLY A 378 44.74 -2.24 4.74
N ARG A 379 45.90 -1.62 5.03
CA ARG A 379 46.04 -0.15 5.16
C ARG A 379 45.53 0.61 3.93
N ALA A 380 45.89 0.16 2.72
CA ALA A 380 45.46 0.79 1.48
C ALA A 380 43.93 0.75 1.30
N ALA A 381 43.30 -0.40 1.59
CA ALA A 381 41.85 -0.56 1.52
C ALA A 381 41.13 0.36 2.51
N ARG A 382 41.60 0.41 3.76
CA ARG A 382 41.05 1.30 4.80
C ARG A 382 41.21 2.78 4.43
N ALA A 383 42.37 3.18 3.93
CA ALA A 383 42.61 4.56 3.48
C ALA A 383 41.70 4.94 2.30
N SER A 384 41.45 4.02 1.37
CA SER A 384 40.49 4.23 0.29
C SER A 384 39.09 4.48 0.84
N TRP A 385 38.62 3.64 1.75
CA TRP A 385 37.31 3.78 2.39
C TRP A 385 37.18 5.02 3.27
N ALA A 386 38.27 5.48 3.90
CA ALA A 386 38.25 6.73 4.67
C ALA A 386 37.92 7.95 3.80
N ARG A 387 38.44 7.98 2.57
CA ARG A 387 38.18 9.08 1.62
C ARG A 387 36.79 9.02 1.00
N THR A 388 36.22 7.83 0.84
CA THR A 388 34.93 7.64 0.14
C THR A 388 33.78 7.29 1.07
N GLY A 389 33.99 7.02 2.35
CA GLY A 389 32.98 6.48 3.27
C GLY A 389 31.71 7.33 3.36
N CYS A 390 31.83 8.65 3.34
CA CYS A 390 30.67 9.55 3.34
C CYS A 390 29.80 9.45 2.07
N ARG A 391 30.33 8.91 0.96
CA ARG A 391 29.57 8.66 -0.27
C ARG A 391 28.57 7.51 -0.13
N LEU A 392 28.72 6.64 0.87
CA LEU A 392 27.77 5.56 1.16
C LEU A 392 26.35 6.07 1.42
N ALA A 393 26.21 7.33 1.86
CA ALA A 393 24.90 7.97 2.00
C ALA A 393 24.07 7.96 0.70
N MET A 394 24.71 8.02 -0.47
CA MET A 394 24.03 7.99 -1.79
C MET A 394 23.42 6.63 -2.13
N MET A 395 23.86 5.57 -1.46
CA MET A 395 23.45 4.19 -1.69
C MET A 395 22.41 3.69 -0.67
N ARG A 396 21.97 4.57 0.25
CA ARG A 396 20.98 4.21 1.27
C ARG A 396 19.65 3.85 0.65
N THR A 397 18.96 2.86 1.25
CA THR A 397 17.61 2.43 0.89
C THR A 397 17.44 2.08 -0.60
N ARG A 398 18.46 1.44 -1.19
CA ARG A 398 18.50 1.03 -2.61
C ARG A 398 18.70 -0.49 -2.79
N GLY A 399 18.58 -1.28 -1.73
CA GLY A 399 18.79 -2.73 -1.77
C GLY A 399 20.23 -3.18 -2.06
N VAL A 400 21.21 -2.33 -1.74
CA VAL A 400 22.62 -2.61 -2.02
C VAL A 400 23.16 -3.67 -1.06
N ARG A 401 23.60 -4.80 -1.63
CA ARG A 401 24.15 -5.96 -0.88
C ARG A 401 25.66 -5.88 -0.67
N SER A 402 26.37 -5.23 -1.60
CA SER A 402 27.80 -5.01 -1.50
C SER A 402 28.22 -3.71 -2.18
N VAL A 403 29.29 -3.10 -1.66
CA VAL A 403 29.90 -1.92 -2.24
C VAL A 403 31.40 -2.18 -2.35
N ASN A 404 31.93 -2.10 -3.56
CA ASN A 404 33.36 -2.24 -3.82
C ASN A 404 34.00 -0.87 -4.04
N ALA A 405 35.05 -0.57 -3.28
CA ALA A 405 35.89 0.60 -3.53
C ALA A 405 37.14 0.19 -4.32
N TRP A 406 37.44 0.88 -5.40
CA TRP A 406 38.63 0.60 -6.19
C TRP A 406 39.17 1.85 -6.87
N ARG A 407 40.45 1.82 -7.22
CA ARG A 407 41.12 2.91 -7.92
C ARG A 407 40.96 2.70 -9.42
N PHE A 408 40.10 3.50 -10.05
CA PHE A 408 39.88 3.45 -11.51
C PHE A 408 41.13 3.87 -12.29
N ALA A 409 41.69 5.03 -11.95
CA ALA A 409 42.89 5.57 -12.56
C ALA A 409 43.75 6.28 -11.50
N ALA A 410 45.05 6.39 -11.79
CA ALA A 410 45.99 7.24 -11.07
C ALA A 410 46.80 8.02 -12.11
N GLN A 411 46.86 9.33 -11.96
CA GLN A 411 47.61 10.20 -12.86
C GLN A 411 48.49 11.12 -12.00
N ALA A 412 49.74 11.31 -12.42
CA ALA A 412 50.59 12.35 -11.86
C ALA A 412 50.10 13.70 -12.41
N LEU A 413 49.80 14.64 -11.52
CA LEU A 413 49.49 16.00 -11.93
C LEU A 413 50.78 16.69 -12.39
N PRO A 414 50.72 17.55 -13.44
CA PRO A 414 51.84 18.40 -13.79
C PRO A 414 52.33 19.20 -12.58
N GLU A 415 53.65 19.46 -12.53
CA GLU A 415 54.29 20.29 -11.49
C GLU A 415 54.10 19.81 -10.04
N ALA A 416 53.77 18.53 -9.81
CA ALA A 416 53.57 17.95 -8.48
C ALA A 416 52.46 18.63 -7.64
N GLY A 417 51.49 19.30 -8.26
CA GLY A 417 50.44 20.09 -7.60
C GLY A 417 49.35 19.33 -6.83
N GLY A 418 49.62 18.12 -6.33
CA GLY A 418 48.68 17.33 -5.52
C GLY A 418 49.18 17.12 -4.09
N HIS A 419 48.65 17.90 -3.14
CA HIS A 419 48.89 17.73 -1.70
C HIS A 419 47.79 16.92 -1.02
#